data_AF-A0A8X8VUY0-F1
#
_entry.id   AF-A0A8X8VUY0-F1
#
_cell.length_a   1.000
_cell.length_b   1.000
_cell.length_c   1.000
_cell.angle_alpha   90.00
_cell.angle_beta   90.00
_cell.angle_gamma   90.00
#
_symmetry.space_group_name_H-M   'P 1'
#
loop_
_entity.id
_entity.type
_entity.pdbx_description
1 polymer ?
#
loop_
_entity_poly.entity_id
_entity_poly.type
_entity_poly.pdbx_seq_one_letter_code
_entity_poly.pdbx_strand_id
1 'polypeptide(L)'
;MHFVERLDLLDSFYLSVMSVTTVGYGDRAFKSLPGRVFASVWLLVSTLAVARAFLYLTELRVERRHRRMAQWVLGQDMTVSQFLAADIDNNGFVTKSEFVVYKLKEMGKVTEKDILQICKQFERLDEGNCGKITLADLMESHH
;
A
#
# COMPACT_ATOMS: atom_id res chain seq x y z
N MET A 1 10.49 30.02 30.92
CA MET A 1 11.13 28.71 31.17
C MET A 1 12.62 28.90 31.55
N HIS A 2 12.92 29.59 32.65
CA HIS A 2 14.32 29.84 33.08
C HIS A 2 14.50 29.76 34.61
N PHE A 3 13.46 29.39 35.36
CA PHE A 3 13.44 29.63 36.81
C PHE A 3 13.12 28.41 37.69
N VAL A 4 12.97 27.21 37.12
CA VAL A 4 12.53 26.04 37.93
C VAL A 4 13.57 24.92 37.97
N GLU A 5 14.45 24.80 36.97
CA GLU A 5 15.67 24.01 37.06
C GLU A 5 16.78 24.77 36.32
N ARG A 6 17.97 24.90 36.91
CA ARG A 6 19.19 25.35 36.20
C ARG A 6 19.62 24.26 35.19
N LEU A 7 18.79 24.00 34.19
CA LEU A 7 19.16 23.25 33.01
C LEU A 7 19.27 24.28 31.89
N ASP A 8 20.45 24.36 31.30
CA ASP A 8 20.68 25.27 30.18
C ASP A 8 19.69 24.90 29.04
N LEU A 9 19.32 25.86 28.18
CA LEU A 9 18.45 25.55 27.03
C LEU A 9 19.02 24.41 26.18
N LEU A 10 20.35 24.35 26.13
CA LEU A 10 21.12 23.28 25.50
C LEU A 10 20.97 21.93 26.22
N ASP A 11 20.84 21.89 27.55
CA ASP A 11 20.66 20.65 28.30
C ASP A 11 19.27 20.06 28.10
N SER A 12 18.25 20.92 28.03
CA SER A 12 16.86 20.50 27.74
C SER A 12 16.74 19.99 26.31
N PHE A 13 17.38 20.68 25.36
CA PHE A 13 17.45 20.23 23.97
C PHE A 13 18.25 18.93 23.83
N TYR A 14 19.40 18.82 24.50
CA TYR A 14 20.21 17.60 24.54
C TYR A 14 19.40 16.42 25.07
N LEU A 15 18.68 16.58 26.19
CA LEU A 15 17.83 15.49 26.71
C LEU A 15 16.72 15.10 25.75
N SER A 16 16.11 16.08 25.08
CA SER A 16 15.06 15.84 24.10
C SER A 16 15.57 15.04 22.90
N VAL A 17 16.71 15.44 22.34
CA VAL A 17 17.33 14.77 21.19
C VAL A 17 17.82 13.38 21.58
N MET A 18 18.51 13.25 22.72
CA MET A 18 19.04 11.98 23.24
C MET A 18 17.97 10.93 23.53
N SER A 19 16.80 11.39 23.95
CA SER A 19 15.67 10.50 24.23
C SER A 19 14.91 10.14 22.95
N VAL A 20 14.79 11.07 22.00
CA VAL A 20 14.21 10.81 20.67
C VAL A 20 15.08 9.86 19.85
N THR A 21 16.40 9.98 19.95
CA THR A 21 17.34 9.07 19.28
C THR A 21 17.52 7.75 20.02
N THR A 22 16.85 7.56 21.17
CA THR A 22 16.94 6.36 22.04
C THR A 22 18.37 6.02 22.52
N VAL A 23 19.32 6.94 22.38
CA VAL A 23 20.72 6.71 22.79
C VAL A 23 20.83 6.72 24.33
N GLY A 24 20.12 7.64 24.98
CA GLY A 24 19.87 7.62 26.43
C GLY A 24 21.10 7.37 27.32
N TYR A 25 22.14 8.21 27.25
CA TYR A 25 23.36 8.04 28.08
C TYR A 25 23.10 8.13 29.60
N GLY A 26 21.99 8.75 30.04
CA GLY A 26 21.62 8.83 31.46
C GLY A 26 22.49 9.75 32.32
N ASP A 27 23.36 10.52 31.68
CA ASP A 27 24.28 11.50 32.26
C ASP A 27 23.57 12.72 32.84
N ARG A 28 22.41 13.08 32.31
CA ARG A 28 21.55 14.16 32.81
C ARG A 28 20.11 13.65 32.92
N ALA A 29 19.43 14.01 34.01
CA ALA A 29 18.04 13.63 34.26
C ALA A 29 17.29 14.76 34.96
N PHE A 30 16.01 14.95 34.61
CA PHE A 30 15.13 15.90 35.30
C PHE A 30 14.98 15.49 36.77
N LYS A 31 15.40 16.36 37.70
CA LYS A 31 15.34 16.10 39.15
C LYS A 31 14.04 16.64 39.75
N SER A 32 13.40 17.62 39.09
CA SER A 32 12.15 18.24 39.53
C SER A 32 10.90 17.45 39.08
N LEU A 33 9.89 17.41 39.95
CA LEU A 33 8.56 16.86 39.64
C LEU A 33 7.92 17.45 38.36
N PRO A 34 7.88 18.79 38.15
CA PRO A 34 7.28 19.35 36.94
C PRO A 34 8.09 19.03 35.67
N GLY A 35 9.43 19.02 35.76
CA GLY A 35 10.30 18.65 34.64
C GLY A 35 10.08 17.20 34.18
N ARG A 36 9.86 16.28 35.12
CA ARG A 36 9.56 14.87 34.82
C ARG A 36 8.23 14.68 34.10
N VAL A 37 7.18 15.43 34.49
CA VAL A 37 5.87 15.38 33.82
C VAL A 37 5.98 15.93 32.39
N PHE A 38 6.63 17.09 32.22
CA PHE A 38 6.87 17.66 30.90
C PHE A 38 7.66 16.71 30.00
N ALA A 39 8.75 16.12 30.52
CA ALA A 39 9.56 15.15 29.80
C ALA A 39 8.72 13.95 29.35
N SER A 40 7.88 13.41 30.23
CA SER A 40 7.03 12.25 29.91
C SER A 40 6.07 12.56 28.76
N VAL A 41 5.39 13.72 28.79
CA VAL A 41 4.51 14.15 27.70
C VAL A 41 5.30 14.41 26.42
N TRP A 42 6.45 15.07 26.52
CA TRP A 42 7.31 15.37 25.38
C TRP A 42 7.83 14.11 24.68
N LEU A 43 8.21 13.09 25.45
CA LEU A 43 8.66 11.80 24.92
C LEU A 43 7.54 11.06 24.19
N LEU A 44 6.33 11.07 24.76
CA LEU A 44 5.16 10.47 24.12
C LEU A 44 4.82 11.17 22.80
N VAL A 45 4.83 12.51 22.78
CA VAL A 45 4.56 13.28 21.56
C VAL A 45 5.66 13.05 20.51
N SER A 46 6.92 13.04 20.92
CA SER A 46 8.05 12.89 20.01
C SER A 46 8.12 11.49 19.40
N THR A 47 7.88 10.45 20.20
CA THR A 47 7.82 9.06 19.69
C THR A 47 6.67 8.88 18.71
N LEU A 48 5.50 9.47 18.98
CA LEU A 48 4.38 9.45 18.05
C LEU A 48 4.71 10.21 16.75
N ALA A 49 5.35 11.38 16.84
CA ALA A 49 5.76 12.16 15.67
C ALA A 49 6.75 11.38 14.79
N VAL A 50 7.76 10.72 15.39
CA VAL A 50 8.72 9.89 14.66
C VAL A 50 8.03 8.68 14.03
N ALA A 51 7.13 8.01 14.75
CA ALA A 51 6.37 6.88 14.21
C ALA A 51 5.54 7.30 12.99
N ARG A 52 4.86 8.46 13.06
CA ARG A 52 4.11 9.02 11.93
C ARG A 52 5.00 9.39 10.75
N ALA A 53 6.16 10.01 11.00
CA ALA A 53 7.12 10.33 9.96
C ALA A 53 7.66 9.07 9.26
N PHE A 54 7.89 7.99 10.02
CA PHE A 54 8.31 6.71 9.47
C PHE A 54 7.21 6.10 8.59
N LEU A 55 5.95 6.08 9.06
CA LEU A 55 4.81 5.61 8.27
C LEU A 55 4.70 6.39 6.95
N TYR A 56 4.73 7.71 7.00
CA TYR A 56 4.69 8.55 5.80
C TYR A 56 5.85 8.27 4.84
N LEU A 57 7.08 8.11 5.36
CA LEU A 57 8.24 7.75 4.55
C LEU A 57 8.06 6.37 3.90
N THR A 58 7.51 5.39 4.62
CA THR A 58 7.23 4.07 4.06
C THR A 58 6.17 4.14 2.97
N GLU A 59 5.06 4.87 3.18
CA GLU A 59 4.02 5.09 2.18
C GLU A 59 4.60 5.73 0.91
N LEU A 60 5.40 6.79 1.05
CA LEU A 60 6.06 7.44 -0.09
C LEU A 60 6.99 6.48 -0.85
N ARG A 61 7.75 5.63 -0.14
CA ARG A 61 8.66 4.67 -0.75
C ARG A 61 7.91 3.55 -1.47
N VAL A 62 6.83 3.06 -0.85
CA VAL A 62 5.95 2.02 -1.38
C VAL A 62 5.23 2.53 -2.64
N GLU A 63 4.65 3.73 -2.60
CA GLU A 63 3.97 4.36 -3.75
C GLU A 63 4.91 4.53 -4.95
N ARG A 64 6.16 4.97 -4.72
CA ARG A 64 7.17 5.07 -5.78
C ARG A 64 7.49 3.71 -6.39
N ARG A 65 7.54 2.65 -5.59
CA ARG A 65 7.81 1.29 -6.09
C ARG A 65 6.62 0.74 -6.88
N HIS A 66 5.39 0.91 -6.39
CA HIS A 66 4.18 0.50 -7.10
C HIS A 66 4.05 1.20 -8.45
N ARG A 67 4.31 2.52 -8.53
CA ARG A 67 4.27 3.26 -9.80
C ARG A 67 5.31 2.77 -10.81
N ARG A 68 6.54 2.53 -10.37
CA ARG A 68 7.59 2.01 -11.26
C ARG A 68 7.25 0.62 -11.78
N MET A 69 6.75 -0.26 -10.92
CA MET A 69 6.32 -1.60 -11.31
C MET A 69 5.17 -1.54 -12.32
N ALA A 70 4.15 -0.71 -12.05
CA ALA A 70 3.04 -0.53 -12.98
C ALA A 70 3.48 0.03 -14.34
N GLN A 71 4.37 1.04 -14.36
CA GLN A 71 4.91 1.58 -15.61
C GLN A 71 5.77 0.58 -16.37
N TRP A 72 6.59 -0.21 -15.67
CA TRP A 72 7.38 -1.26 -16.28
C TRP A 72 6.50 -2.34 -16.92
N VAL A 73 5.45 -2.78 -16.22
CA VAL A 73 4.47 -3.73 -16.75
C VAL A 73 3.77 -3.16 -18.00
N LEU A 74 3.41 -1.87 -18.02
CA LEU A 74 2.74 -1.25 -19.18
C LEU A 74 3.66 -1.07 -20.39
N GLY A 75 4.95 -0.77 -20.18
CA GLY A 75 5.93 -0.52 -21.25
C GLY A 75 6.58 -1.78 -21.82
N GLN A 76 6.35 -2.95 -21.22
CA GLN A 76 6.97 -4.20 -21.66
C GLN A 76 6.15 -4.89 -22.77
N ASP A 77 6.84 -5.25 -23.84
CA ASP A 77 6.33 -6.11 -24.91
C ASP A 77 6.03 -7.52 -24.38
N MET A 78 4.97 -8.14 -24.89
CA MET A 78 4.59 -9.49 -24.45
C MET A 78 5.54 -10.56 -24.99
N THR A 79 5.94 -11.47 -24.11
CA THR A 79 6.61 -12.72 -24.49
C THR A 79 5.59 -13.83 -24.77
N VAL A 80 6.04 -14.93 -25.39
CA VAL A 80 5.18 -16.08 -25.71
C VAL A 80 4.56 -16.72 -24.47
N SER A 81 5.29 -16.81 -23.36
CA SER A 81 4.76 -17.33 -22.10
C SER A 81 3.69 -16.41 -21.49
N GLN A 82 3.85 -15.09 -21.64
CA GLN A 82 2.87 -14.12 -21.19
C GLN A 82 1.62 -14.12 -22.07
N PHE A 83 1.79 -14.36 -23.38
CA PHE A 83 0.70 -14.57 -24.31
C PHE A 83 -0.16 -15.77 -23.89
N LEU A 84 0.47 -16.92 -23.62
CA LEU A 84 -0.23 -18.13 -23.13
C LEU A 84 -0.96 -17.89 -21.79
N ALA A 85 -0.43 -17.02 -20.94
CA ALA A 85 -1.08 -16.66 -19.68
C ALA A 85 -2.20 -15.62 -19.83
N ALA A 86 -2.19 -14.85 -20.93
CA ALA A 86 -3.19 -13.85 -21.25
C ALA A 86 -4.37 -14.42 -22.04
N ASP A 87 -4.16 -15.51 -22.78
CA ASP A 87 -5.19 -16.26 -23.50
C ASP A 87 -6.04 -17.04 -22.49
N ILE A 88 -7.18 -16.44 -22.07
CA ILE A 88 -8.02 -17.00 -21.00
C ILE A 88 -8.88 -18.13 -21.54
N ASP A 89 -9.37 -17.99 -22.77
CA ASP A 89 -10.26 -18.95 -23.43
C ASP A 89 -9.50 -20.01 -24.26
N ASN A 90 -8.16 -19.90 -24.37
CA ASN A 90 -7.29 -20.81 -25.11
C ASN A 90 -7.64 -20.91 -26.61
N ASN A 91 -8.16 -19.83 -27.19
CA ASN A 91 -8.54 -19.79 -28.60
C ASN A 91 -7.34 -19.57 -29.55
N GLY A 92 -6.14 -19.31 -29.00
CA GLY A 92 -4.91 -19.08 -29.75
C GLY A 92 -4.67 -17.62 -30.17
N PHE A 93 -5.51 -16.69 -29.74
CA PHE A 93 -5.43 -15.25 -30.00
C PHE A 93 -5.81 -14.45 -28.75
N VAL A 94 -5.00 -13.46 -28.38
CA VAL A 94 -5.32 -12.58 -27.25
C VAL A 94 -6.10 -11.37 -27.74
N THR A 95 -7.34 -11.23 -27.28
CA THR A 95 -8.17 -10.05 -27.54
C THR A 95 -7.70 -8.84 -26.73
N LYS A 96 -8.13 -7.63 -27.13
CA LYS A 96 -7.81 -6.40 -26.40
C LYS A 96 -8.28 -6.46 -24.94
N SER A 97 -9.44 -7.06 -24.68
CA SER A 97 -9.99 -7.28 -23.34
C SER A 97 -9.08 -8.17 -22.49
N GLU A 98 -8.67 -9.31 -23.02
CA GLU A 98 -7.78 -10.26 -22.35
C GLU A 98 -6.41 -9.65 -22.06
N PHE A 99 -5.86 -8.90 -23.01
CA PHE A 99 -4.62 -8.17 -22.81
C PHE A 99 -4.71 -7.14 -21.67
N VAL A 100 -5.84 -6.42 -21.58
CA VAL A 100 -6.08 -5.47 -20.49
C VAL A 100 -6.21 -6.20 -19.15
N VAL A 101 -6.96 -7.30 -19.09
CA VAL A 101 -7.10 -8.11 -17.87
C VAL A 101 -5.75 -8.66 -17.43
N TYR A 102 -4.94 -9.18 -18.36
CA TYR A 102 -3.59 -9.64 -18.10
C TYR A 102 -2.70 -8.54 -17.51
N LYS A 103 -2.65 -7.35 -18.14
CA LYS A 103 -1.88 -6.22 -17.60
C LYS A 103 -2.40 -5.77 -16.24
N LEU A 104 -3.70 -5.81 -15.98
CA LEU A 104 -4.28 -5.51 -14.66
C LEU A 104 -3.88 -6.54 -13.60
N LYS A 105 -3.82 -7.82 -13.97
CA LYS A 105 -3.33 -8.93 -13.13
C LYS A 105 -1.85 -8.74 -12.77
N GLU A 106 -0.99 -8.47 -13.76
CA GLU A 106 0.45 -8.25 -13.56
C GLU A 106 0.75 -7.00 -12.72
N MET A 107 -0.08 -5.96 -12.82
CA MET A 107 0.00 -4.79 -11.93
C MET A 107 -0.48 -5.08 -10.49
N GLY A 108 -1.00 -6.28 -10.22
CA GLY A 108 -1.56 -6.66 -8.92
C GLY A 108 -2.86 -5.95 -8.57
N LYS A 109 -3.57 -5.39 -9.56
CA LYS A 109 -4.87 -4.70 -9.35
C LYS A 109 -6.04 -5.66 -9.24
N VAL A 110 -5.92 -6.82 -9.88
CA VAL A 110 -6.94 -7.87 -9.92
C VAL A 110 -6.26 -9.18 -9.59
N THR A 111 -6.88 -10.00 -8.73
CA THR A 111 -6.34 -11.33 -8.42
C THR A 111 -6.93 -12.38 -9.34
N GLU A 112 -6.24 -13.51 -9.49
CA GLU A 112 -6.72 -14.64 -10.30
C GLU A 112 -8.07 -15.19 -9.81
N LYS A 113 -8.30 -15.12 -8.49
CA LYS A 113 -9.57 -15.52 -7.88
C LYS A 113 -10.71 -14.64 -8.35
N ASP A 114 -10.49 -13.33 -8.42
CA ASP A 114 -11.50 -12.36 -8.87
C ASP A 114 -11.82 -12.58 -10.35
N ILE A 115 -10.81 -12.79 -11.18
CA ILE A 115 -10.99 -13.11 -12.61
C ILE A 115 -11.85 -14.36 -12.76
N LEU A 116 -11.51 -15.43 -12.04
CA LEU A 116 -12.23 -16.70 -12.11
C LEU A 116 -13.68 -16.60 -11.60
N GLN A 117 -13.94 -15.77 -10.59
CA GLN A 117 -15.30 -15.48 -10.13
C GLN A 117 -16.11 -14.71 -11.18
N ILE A 118 -15.50 -13.71 -11.83
CA ILE A 118 -16.14 -12.94 -12.90
C ILE A 118 -16.42 -13.83 -14.11
N CYS A 119 -15.48 -14.70 -14.50
CA CYS A 119 -15.68 -15.69 -15.56
C CYS A 119 -16.84 -16.64 -15.24
N LYS A 120 -16.92 -17.17 -14.01
CA LYS A 120 -18.08 -18.00 -13.59
C LYS A 120 -19.41 -17.24 -13.63
N GLN A 121 -19.40 -15.97 -13.26
CA GLN A 121 -20.59 -15.14 -13.38
C GLN A 121 -21.00 -14.93 -14.83
N PHE A 122 -20.02 -14.77 -15.73
CA PHE A 122 -20.24 -14.66 -17.17
C PHE A 122 -20.81 -15.96 -17.75
N GLU A 123 -20.21 -17.12 -17.43
CA GLU A 123 -20.70 -18.44 -17.85
C GLU A 123 -22.14 -18.71 -17.40
N ARG A 124 -22.53 -18.22 -16.22
CA ARG A 124 -23.92 -18.31 -15.75
C ARG A 124 -24.88 -17.44 -16.55
N LEU A 125 -24.41 -16.32 -17.08
CA LEU A 125 -25.22 -15.39 -17.87
C LEU A 125 -25.25 -15.75 -19.36
N ASP A 126 -24.29 -16.54 -19.84
CA ASP A 126 -24.21 -16.98 -21.23
C ASP A 126 -24.77 -18.41 -21.36
N GLU A 127 -26.09 -18.55 -21.20
CA GLU A 127 -26.77 -19.85 -21.34
C GLU A 127 -26.58 -20.46 -22.74
N GLY A 128 -26.38 -19.60 -23.76
CA GLY A 128 -26.08 -20.00 -25.13
C GLY A 128 -24.63 -20.48 -25.36
N ASN A 129 -23.74 -20.34 -24.36
CA ASN A 129 -22.30 -20.60 -24.46
C ASN A 129 -21.67 -20.02 -25.73
N CYS A 130 -22.14 -18.84 -26.12
CA CYS A 130 -21.76 -18.19 -27.38
C CYS A 130 -20.56 -17.25 -27.20
N GLY A 131 -20.03 -17.14 -25.98
CA GLY A 131 -18.94 -16.26 -25.59
C GLY A 131 -19.37 -14.79 -25.52
N LYS A 132 -20.68 -14.51 -25.53
CA LYS A 132 -21.25 -13.17 -25.56
C LYS A 132 -22.55 -13.15 -24.75
N ILE A 133 -22.70 -12.17 -23.87
CA ILE A 133 -23.98 -11.94 -23.21
C ILE A 133 -24.88 -11.18 -24.19
N THR A 134 -25.98 -11.80 -24.61
CA THR A 134 -26.99 -11.18 -25.45
C THR A 134 -28.13 -10.60 -24.59
N LEU A 135 -28.93 -9.72 -25.18
CA LEU A 135 -30.11 -9.18 -24.50
C LEU A 135 -31.14 -10.26 -24.18
N ALA A 136 -31.21 -11.32 -24.98
CA ALA A 136 -32.10 -12.46 -24.73
C ALA A 136 -31.72 -13.18 -23.44
N ASP A 137 -30.43 -13.46 -23.24
CA ASP A 137 -29.93 -14.13 -22.03
C ASP A 137 -30.23 -13.33 -20.76
N LEU A 138 -30.14 -11.99 -20.84
CA LEU A 138 -30.48 -11.10 -19.72
C LEU A 138 -31.98 -11.06 -19.44
N MET A 139 -32.83 -11.15 -20.47
CA MET A 139 -34.29 -11.15 -20.31
C MET A 139 -34.79 -12.46 -19.71
N GLU A 140 -34.16 -13.60 -20.01
CA GLU A 140 -34.51 -14.91 -19.43
C GLU A 140 -34.07 -15.03 -17.97
N SER A 141 -32.95 -14.42 -17.58
CA SER A 141 -32.45 -14.45 -16.18
C SER A 141 -33.32 -13.71 -15.14
N HIS A 142 -34.34 -12.96 -15.57
CA HIS A 142 -35.22 -12.13 -14.75
C HIS A 142 -36.64 -12.73 -14.55
N HIS A 143 -36.83 -14.03 -14.77
CA HIS A 143 -38.06 -14.76 -14.43
C HIS A 143 -37.80 -15.97 -13.53
#